data_AF-A0A448T8C2-F1
#
_entry.id   AF-A0A448T8C2-F1
#
_cell.length_a   1.000
_cell.length_b   1.000
_cell.length_c   1.000
_cell.angle_alpha   90.00
_cell.angle_beta   90.00
_cell.angle_gamma   90.00
#
_symmetry.space_group_name_H-M   'P 1'
#
loop_
_entity.id
_entity.type
_entity.pdbx_description
1 polymer ?
#
loop_
_entity_poly.entity_id
_entity_poly.type
_entity_poly.pdbx_seq_one_letter_code
_entity_poly.pdbx_strand_id
1 'polypeptide(L)'
;MKNDKPIECEGCNTFDVGSILDNSETVATIQRTYESENEAKSALEKLIQKARDVESEPCEISSEITPIESGFELVAHFKFSCQAEVVIFQLGTRF
;
A
#
# COMPACT_ATOMS: atom_id res chain seq x y z
N MET A 1 -24.13 5.75 -37.09
CA MET A 1 -25.13 5.08 -36.23
C MET A 1 -24.47 3.79 -35.77
N LYS A 2 -24.15 3.51 -34.51
CA LYS A 2 -24.71 3.92 -33.22
C LYS A 2 -23.52 3.96 -32.21
N ASN A 3 -23.35 5.06 -31.48
CA ASN A 3 -23.38 5.10 -30.00
C ASN A 3 -23.36 3.72 -29.33
N ASP A 4 -22.38 3.48 -28.45
CA ASP A 4 -22.66 3.40 -27.00
C ASP A 4 -21.34 3.46 -26.19
N LYS A 5 -21.30 4.36 -25.20
CA LYS A 5 -20.34 4.30 -24.09
C LYS A 5 -21.06 3.58 -22.95
N PRO A 6 -20.40 2.65 -22.26
CA PRO A 6 -20.58 2.48 -20.83
C PRO A 6 -19.48 3.27 -20.12
N ILE A 7 -19.90 4.35 -19.48
CA ILE A 7 -19.22 4.93 -18.32
C ILE A 7 -19.40 3.92 -17.18
N GLU A 8 -18.37 3.16 -16.84
CA GLU A 8 -18.32 2.37 -15.62
C GLU A 8 -17.51 3.14 -14.58
N CYS A 9 -18.20 3.98 -13.82
CA CYS A 9 -17.75 4.47 -12.52
C CYS A 9 -18.73 3.93 -11.48
N GLU A 10 -18.68 2.63 -11.19
CA GLU A 10 -19.46 2.02 -10.10
C GLU A 10 -18.58 0.97 -9.39
N GLY A 11 -17.78 1.45 -8.44
CA GLY A 11 -16.85 0.61 -7.69
C GLY A 11 -16.08 1.35 -6.60
N CYS A 12 -16.71 2.32 -5.91
CA CYS A 12 -16.23 2.81 -4.64
C CYS A 12 -16.39 1.69 -3.58
N ASN A 13 -15.47 0.73 -3.62
CA ASN A 13 -15.19 -0.29 -2.60
C ASN A 13 -13.87 -0.99 -2.97
N THR A 14 -12.85 -0.21 -3.30
CA THR A 14 -11.47 -0.71 -3.34
C THR A 14 -11.03 -0.99 -1.89
N PHE A 15 -11.56 -2.07 -1.31
CA PHE A 15 -10.73 -2.96 -0.54
C PHE A 15 -9.74 -3.56 -1.53
N ASP A 16 -8.70 -2.81 -1.87
CA ASP A 16 -7.52 -3.37 -2.53
C ASP A 16 -6.88 -4.31 -1.53
N VAL A 17 -7.39 -5.54 -1.50
CA VAL A 17 -6.66 -6.68 -0.94
C VAL A 17 -5.63 -7.10 -1.98
N GLY A 18 -4.74 -6.18 -2.38
CA GLY A 18 -3.54 -6.43 -3.17
C GLY A 18 -2.50 -7.21 -2.37
N SER A 19 -2.92 -8.20 -1.58
CA SER A 19 -2.06 -9.21 -0.99
C SER A 19 -2.48 -10.54 -1.57
N ILE A 20 -2.10 -10.75 -2.84
CA ILE A 20 -1.73 -12.09 -3.29
C ILE A 20 -0.58 -12.53 -2.36
N LEU A 21 -0.95 -13.17 -1.25
CA LEU A 21 -0.04 -13.64 -0.22
C LEU A 21 0.84 -14.73 -0.83
N ASP A 22 2.00 -14.36 -1.36
CA ASP A 22 3.09 -15.30 -1.57
C ASP A 22 3.59 -15.71 -0.18
N ASN A 23 3.28 -16.94 0.21
CA ASN A 23 3.31 -17.46 1.58
C ASN A 23 4.74 -17.61 2.16
N SER A 24 5.76 -17.14 1.44
CA SER A 24 7.19 -17.15 1.82
C SER A 24 7.78 -15.76 2.10
N GLU A 25 7.04 -14.67 1.89
CA GLU A 25 7.65 -13.35 1.84
C GLU A 25 7.72 -12.69 3.23
N THR A 26 8.95 -12.39 3.68
CA THR A 26 9.19 -11.44 4.76
C THR A 26 8.90 -9.99 4.33
N VAL A 27 8.06 -9.80 3.31
CA VAL A 27 7.77 -8.53 2.64
C VAL A 27 6.30 -8.21 2.82
N ALA A 28 5.98 -7.04 3.38
CA ALA A 28 4.65 -6.46 3.34
C ALA A 28 4.55 -5.44 2.22
N THR A 29 3.58 -5.62 1.33
CA THR A 29 3.27 -4.66 0.27
C THR A 29 2.03 -3.86 0.64
N ILE A 30 2.10 -2.54 0.51
CA ILE A 30 1.01 -1.60 0.73
C ILE A 30 0.80 -0.81 -0.56
N GLN A 31 -0.38 -0.95 -1.15
CA GLN A 31 -0.80 -0.18 -2.31
C GLN A 31 -2.05 0.64 -1.95
N ARG A 32 -1.97 1.96 -2.07
CA ARG A 32 -3.09 2.88 -1.76
C ARG A 32 -3.07 4.08 -2.70
N THR A 33 -4.24 4.56 -3.09
CA THR A 33 -4.42 5.78 -3.86
C THR A 33 -4.82 6.95 -2.95
N TYR A 34 -4.31 8.13 -3.25
CA TYR A 34 -4.54 9.37 -2.50
C TYR A 34 -4.91 10.51 -3.45
N GLU A 35 -5.66 11.49 -2.95
CA GLU A 35 -6.09 12.64 -3.76
C GLU A 35 -4.89 13.56 -4.09
N SER A 36 -3.92 13.65 -3.19
CA SER A 36 -2.72 14.49 -3.34
C SER A 36 -1.42 13.76 -3.03
N GLU A 37 -0.33 14.16 -3.70
CA GLU A 37 1.03 13.66 -3.43
C GLU A 37 1.43 13.85 -1.95
N ASN A 38 1.02 14.97 -1.35
CA ASN A 38 1.35 15.28 0.04
C ASN A 38 0.67 14.30 1.02
N GLU A 39 -0.53 13.82 0.70
CA GLU A 39 -1.22 12.81 1.48
C GLU A 39 -0.55 11.44 1.32
N ALA A 40 -0.18 11.06 0.09
CA ALA A 40 0.59 9.85 -0.17
C ALA A 40 1.92 9.84 0.60
N LYS A 41 2.66 10.97 0.58
CA LYS A 41 3.90 11.14 1.35
C LYS A 41 3.65 11.05 2.85
N SER A 42 2.64 11.75 3.37
CA SER A 42 2.31 11.71 4.80
C SER A 42 1.90 10.30 5.26
N ALA A 43 1.19 9.56 4.41
CA ALA A 43 0.82 8.18 4.69
C ALA A 43 2.04 7.24 4.64
N LEU A 44 2.92 7.40 3.64
CA LEU A 44 4.18 6.69 3.57
C LEU A 44 5.03 6.91 4.82
N GLU A 45 5.17 8.15 5.31
CA GLU A 45 5.90 8.44 6.55
C GLU A 45 5.30 7.72 7.76
N LYS A 46 3.96 7.68 7.88
CA LYS A 46 3.29 6.92 8.96
C LYS A 46 3.52 5.42 8.84
N LEU A 47 3.53 4.87 7.63
CA LEU A 47 3.83 3.46 7.39
C LEU A 47 5.29 3.15 7.74
N ILE A 48 6.24 4.00 7.36
CA ILE A 48 7.65 3.88 7.73
C ILE A 48 7.79 3.90 9.25
N GLN A 49 7.18 4.87 9.93
CA GLN A 49 7.23 4.93 11.39
C GLN A 49 6.67 3.68 12.06
N LYS A 50 5.57 3.12 11.54
CA LYS A 50 5.02 1.84 12.03
C LYS A 50 5.97 0.68 11.78
N ALA A 51 6.60 0.61 10.61
CA ALA A 51 7.58 -0.43 10.33
C ALA A 51 8.76 -0.33 11.31
N ARG A 52 9.26 0.88 11.58
CA ARG A 52 10.33 1.14 12.56
C ARG A 52 9.96 0.80 14.00
N ASP A 53 8.68 0.91 14.38
CA ASP A 53 8.21 0.52 15.72
C ASP A 53 8.11 -1.01 15.89
N VAL A 54 7.85 -1.71 14.79
CA VAL A 54 7.70 -3.17 14.76
C VAL A 54 9.03 -3.89 14.52
N GLU A 55 9.94 -3.27 13.79
CA GLU A 55 11.20 -3.89 13.38
C GLU A 55 12.12 -4.16 14.59
N SER A 56 12.66 -5.37 14.66
CA SER A 56 13.75 -5.69 15.58
C SER A 56 15.12 -5.51 14.92
N GLU A 57 15.17 -5.60 13.60
CA GLU A 57 16.33 -5.35 12.74
C GLU A 57 15.93 -4.35 11.65
N PRO A 58 16.87 -3.56 11.09
CA PRO A 58 16.53 -2.57 10.09
C PRO A 58 15.82 -3.20 8.88
N CYS A 59 14.54 -2.89 8.70
CA CYS A 59 13.75 -3.33 7.56
C CYS A 59 14.18 -2.57 6.28
N GLU A 60 14.19 -3.28 5.15
CA GLU A 60 14.41 -2.66 3.85
C GLU A 60 13.08 -2.10 3.34
N ILE A 61 13.06 -0.80 3.04
CA ILE A 61 11.84 -0.09 2.62
C ILE A 61 12.05 0.45 1.22
N SER A 62 11.17 0.08 0.30
CA SER A 62 11.11 0.63 -1.06
C SER A 62 9.72 1.18 -1.33
N SER A 63 9.62 2.44 -1.73
CA SER A 63 8.34 3.08 -2.00
C SER A 63 8.37 3.90 -3.28
N GLU A 64 7.29 3.85 -4.03
CA GLU A 64 7.06 4.63 -5.25
C GLU A 64 5.74 5.37 -5.12
N ILE A 65 5.75 6.66 -5.51
CA ILE A 65 4.53 7.46 -5.63
C ILE A 65 4.41 7.89 -7.08
N THR A 66 3.35 7.46 -7.74
CA THR A 66 3.10 7.68 -9.17
C THR A 66 1.80 8.45 -9.37
N PRO A 67 1.79 9.53 -10.18
CA PRO A 67 0.56 10.21 -10.54
C PRO A 67 -0.29 9.32 -11.46
N ILE A 68 -1.57 9.16 -11.12
CA ILE A 68 -2.56 8.39 -11.87
C ILE A 68 -3.78 9.27 -12.20
N GLU A 69 -4.68 8.80 -13.07
CA GLU A 69 -5.88 9.57 -13.46
C GLU A 69 -6.77 9.95 -12.26
N SER A 70 -6.75 9.15 -11.19
CA SER A 70 -7.56 9.36 -9.97
C SER A 70 -6.79 10.01 -8.80
N GLY A 71 -5.59 10.56 -9.03
CA GLY A 71 -4.76 11.18 -7.99
C GLY A 71 -3.32 10.66 -8.00
N PHE A 72 -2.86 10.16 -6.86
CA PHE A 72 -1.51 9.60 -6.68
C PHE A 72 -1.59 8.21 -6.09
N GLU A 73 -0.96 7.23 -6.75
CA GLU A 73 -0.79 5.88 -6.23
C GLU A 73 0.50 5.79 -5.43
N LEU A 74 0.42 5.25 -4.22
CA LEU A 74 1.56 4.87 -3.40
C LEU A 74 1.68 3.34 -3.41
N VAL A 75 2.83 2.85 -3.83
CA VAL A 75 3.22 1.44 -3.72
C VAL A 75 4.44 1.37 -2.80
N ALA A 76 4.32 0.71 -1.65
CA ALA A 76 5.40 0.56 -0.69
C ALA A 76 5.62 -0.91 -0.30
N HIS A 77 6.88 -1.32 -0.27
CA HIS A 77 7.34 -2.64 0.10
C HIS A 77 8.21 -2.53 1.36
N PHE A 78 7.85 -3.30 2.38
CA PHE A 78 8.55 -3.36 3.66
C PHE A 78 9.06 -4.77 3.87
N LYS A 79 10.35 -4.98 3.69
CA LYS A 79 11.01 -6.27 3.90
C LYS A 79 11.59 -6.33 5.29
N PHE A 80 10.97 -7.12 6.14
CA PHE A 80 11.37 -7.40 7.51
C PHE A 80 12.32 -8.60 7.56
N SER A 81 12.98 -8.77 8.71
CA SER A 81 13.87 -9.92 8.96
C SER A 81 13.09 -11.20 9.25
N CYS A 82 11.89 -11.09 9.82
CA CYS A 82 11.04 -12.21 10.21
C CYS A 82 9.58 -12.03 9.80
N GLN A 83 8.91 -13.14 9.54
CA GLN A 83 7.48 -13.16 9.20
C GLN A 83 6.60 -12.60 10.33
N ALA A 84 6.99 -12.79 11.60
CA ALA A 84 6.23 -12.25 12.72
C ALA A 84 6.09 -10.72 12.65
N GLU A 85 7.16 -10.02 12.25
CA GLU A 85 7.16 -8.56 12.10
C GLU A 85 6.23 -8.13 10.96
N VAL A 86 6.24 -8.85 9.83
CA VAL A 86 5.29 -8.65 8.72
C VAL A 86 3.85 -8.74 9.22
N VAL A 87 3.53 -9.78 9.99
CA VAL A 87 2.17 -9.99 10.53
C VAL A 87 1.78 -8.87 11.50
N ILE A 88 2.67 -8.47 12.42
CA ILE A 88 2.41 -7.38 13.37
C ILE A 88 2.20 -6.06 12.61
N PHE A 89 3.05 -5.76 11.64
CA PHE A 89 2.96 -4.57 10.81
C PHE A 89 1.65 -4.53 10.00
N GLN A 90 1.28 -5.65 9.37
CA GLN A 90 0.02 -5.76 8.62
C GLN A 90 -1.22 -5.60 9.51
N LEU A 91 -1.22 -6.19 10.71
CA LEU A 91 -2.30 -5.97 11.68
C LEU A 91 -2.38 -4.50 12.12
N GLY A 92 -1.22 -3.88 12.30
CA GLY A 92 -1.07 -2.47 12.64
C GLY A 92 -1.23 -1.50 11.47
N THR A 93 -1.69 -1.92 10.28
CA THR A 93 -1.94 -1.06 9.11
C THR A 93 -3.33 -1.24 8.50
N ARG A 94 -4.19 -2.06 9.11
CA ARG A 94 -5.58 -2.36 8.69
C ARG A 94 -6.64 -1.29 9.01
N PHE A 95 -6.26 -0.05 9.29
CA PHE A 95 -7.21 1.03 9.56
C PHE A 95 -7.59 1.80 8.30
#